data_AF-A0A9Q0W381-F1
#
_entry.id   AF-A0A9Q0W381-F1
#
_cell.length_a   1.000
_cell.length_b   1.000
_cell.length_c   1.000
_cell.angle_alpha   90.00
_cell.angle_beta   90.00
_cell.angle_gamma   90.00
#
_symmetry.space_group_name_H-M   'P 1'
#
loop_
_entity.id
_entity.type
_entity.pdbx_description
1 polymer ?
#
loop_
_entity_poly.entity_id
_entity_poly.type
_entity_poly.pdbx_seq_one_letter_code
_entity_poly.pdbx_strand_id
1 'polypeptide(L)'
;MTKEQIEDQLKAYLGVQKVIWLPYGLYGDDDTNGHIDNMCCFARPGVVLLSWTDDEKDPQFIRSMEAESILSNTSDANGRRLEIIKLHVPGPLYMTDEEAAGVVQDCSAKPRLPGTRLAASYVNFYISTGGIITPQFGDQKWDDEAVRVLSQVFPNHEVVRIEGAREIVLAGGNIHCITQQQLAT
;
A
#
# COMPACT_ATOMS: atom_id res chain seq x y z
N MET A 1 0.78 -15.36 20.11
CA MET A 1 1.79 -14.45 20.67
C MET A 1 1.09 -13.17 21.08
N THR A 2 1.54 -12.50 22.15
CA THR A 2 1.06 -11.14 22.48
C THR A 2 1.69 -10.11 21.55
N LYS A 3 1.19 -8.88 21.58
CA LYS A 3 1.74 -7.76 20.80
C LYS A 3 3.22 -7.53 21.13
N GLU A 4 3.57 -7.57 22.42
CA GLU A 4 4.92 -7.38 22.92
C GLU A 4 5.85 -8.48 22.44
N GLN A 5 5.40 -9.74 22.47
CA GLN A 5 6.17 -10.87 21.96
C GLN A 5 6.46 -10.74 20.46
N ILE A 6 5.50 -10.27 19.66
CA ILE A 6 5.71 -10.02 18.23
C ILE A 6 6.69 -8.88 18.04
N GLU A 7 6.54 -7.79 18.79
CA GLU A 7 7.44 -6.63 18.73
C GLU A 7 8.89 -7.00 19.05
N ASP A 8 9.12 -7.84 20.06
CA ASP A 8 10.45 -8.32 20.42
C ASP A 8 11.08 -9.17 19.31
N GLN A 9 10.30 -10.01 18.64
CA GLN A 9 10.79 -10.76 17.47
C GLN A 9 11.15 -9.81 16.32
N LEU A 10 10.31 -8.82 16.02
CA LEU A 10 10.59 -7.84 14.97
C LEU A 10 11.87 -7.06 15.25
N LYS A 11 12.07 -6.59 16.50
CA LYS A 11 13.31 -5.91 16.91
C LYS A 11 14.54 -6.80 16.76
N ALA A 12 14.44 -8.07 17.19
CA ALA A 12 15.56 -9.01 17.16
C ALA A 12 16.01 -9.36 15.73
N TYR A 13 15.06 -9.65 14.82
CA TYR A 13 15.38 -10.13 13.48
C TYR A 13 15.57 -9.03 12.45
N LEU A 14 14.87 -7.89 12.59
CA LEU A 14 14.98 -6.77 11.65
C LEU A 14 15.98 -5.70 12.13
N GLY A 15 16.52 -5.81 13.34
CA GLY A 15 17.47 -4.85 13.90
C GLY A 15 16.87 -3.47 14.22
N VAL A 16 15.54 -3.39 14.36
CA VAL A 16 14.82 -2.14 14.66
C VAL A 16 14.71 -1.92 16.17
N GLN A 17 14.52 -0.66 16.58
CA GLN A 17 14.39 -0.29 18.00
C GLN A 17 12.96 0.10 18.39
N LYS A 18 12.11 0.43 17.42
CA LYS A 18 10.73 0.89 17.63
C LYS A 18 9.83 0.34 16.53
N VAL A 19 8.63 -0.10 16.92
CA VAL A 19 7.57 -0.51 16.01
C VAL A 19 6.39 0.44 16.16
N ILE A 20 5.90 0.98 15.04
CA ILE A 20 4.72 1.83 14.99
C ILE A 20 3.57 0.97 14.50
N TRP A 21 2.52 0.86 15.30
CA TRP A 21 1.38 -0.01 15.03
C TRP A 21 0.20 0.82 14.52
N LEU A 22 -0.14 0.64 13.24
CA LEU A 22 -1.40 1.15 12.70
C LEU A 22 -2.53 0.14 13.00
N PRO A 23 -3.73 0.61 13.37
CA PRO A 23 -4.83 -0.28 13.78
C PRO A 23 -5.42 -1.05 12.60
N TYR A 24 -5.32 -0.47 11.40
CA TYR A 24 -5.97 -0.98 10.19
C TYR A 24 -5.06 -0.79 8.97
N GLY A 25 -5.16 -1.72 8.02
CA GLY A 25 -4.65 -1.55 6.65
C GLY A 25 -5.71 -0.95 5.70
N LEU A 26 -5.48 -1.09 4.40
CA LEU A 26 -6.39 -0.62 3.35
C LEU A 26 -7.76 -1.33 3.43
N TYR A 27 -8.85 -0.59 3.21
CA TYR A 27 -10.19 -1.18 3.13
C TYR A 27 -10.31 -2.11 1.91
N GLY A 28 -10.92 -3.28 2.10
CA GLY A 28 -11.09 -4.31 1.07
C GLY A 28 -9.92 -5.28 0.94
N ASP A 29 -8.84 -5.08 1.69
CA ASP A 29 -7.68 -5.99 1.73
C ASP A 29 -7.90 -7.15 2.72
N ASP A 30 -9.00 -7.88 2.52
CA ASP A 30 -9.43 -8.96 3.40
C ASP A 30 -8.58 -10.22 3.24
N ASP A 31 -7.92 -10.39 2.08
CA ASP A 31 -7.08 -11.55 1.77
C ASP A 31 -5.82 -11.57 2.63
N THR A 32 -5.26 -10.39 2.93
CA THR A 32 -4.05 -10.23 3.76
C THR A 32 -4.33 -9.75 5.18
N ASN A 33 -5.61 -9.49 5.49
CA ASN A 33 -6.06 -8.85 6.71
C ASN A 33 -5.48 -7.43 6.93
N GLY A 34 -5.26 -6.68 5.85
CA GLY A 34 -4.80 -5.30 5.88
C GLY A 34 -3.28 -5.17 6.03
N HIS A 35 -2.54 -5.75 5.08
CA HIS A 35 -1.09 -5.65 5.06
C HIS A 35 -0.60 -4.21 4.94
N ILE A 36 0.52 -3.89 5.61
CA ILE A 36 1.01 -2.52 5.73
C ILE A 36 1.48 -1.95 4.39
N ASP A 37 1.99 -2.80 3.48
CA ASP A 37 2.53 -2.39 2.17
C ASP A 37 1.47 -1.86 1.19
N ASN A 38 0.19 -2.07 1.48
CA ASN A 38 -0.93 -1.50 0.72
C ASN A 38 -1.51 -0.24 1.40
N MET A 39 -1.06 0.07 2.62
CA MET A 39 -1.55 1.18 3.44
C MET A 39 -0.52 2.30 3.62
N CYS A 40 0.73 1.96 3.97
CA CYS A 40 1.75 2.92 4.32
C CYS A 40 3.16 2.35 4.08
N CYS A 41 4.07 3.16 3.55
CA CYS A 41 5.48 2.78 3.43
C CYS A 41 6.42 3.95 3.77
N PHE A 42 7.68 3.65 4.07
CA PHE A 42 8.70 4.70 4.24
C PHE A 42 9.24 5.12 2.87
N ALA A 43 9.27 6.43 2.63
CA ALA A 43 10.00 6.99 1.49
C ALA A 43 11.48 7.23 1.81
N ARG A 44 11.76 7.61 3.07
CA ARG A 44 13.09 7.86 3.64
C ARG A 44 12.97 7.96 5.17
N PRO A 45 14.07 7.95 5.95
CA PRO A 45 13.97 8.07 7.39
C PRO A 45 13.19 9.31 7.84
N GLY A 46 12.11 9.11 8.60
CA GLY A 46 11.23 10.18 9.07
C GLY A 46 10.15 10.63 8.08
N VAL A 47 10.02 10.02 6.89
CA VAL A 47 9.01 10.38 5.90
C VAL A 47 8.27 9.14 5.40
N VAL A 48 6.94 9.17 5.46
CA VAL A 48 6.08 8.06 5.04
C VAL A 48 5.12 8.49 3.93
N LEU A 49 4.78 7.56 3.04
CA LEU A 49 3.67 7.66 2.12
C LEU A 49 2.47 6.92 2.71
N LEU A 50 1.30 7.54 2.67
CA LEU A 50 0.06 7.00 3.25
C LEU A 50 -1.03 6.95 2.19
N SER A 51 -1.63 5.77 1.99
CA SER A 51 -2.83 5.58 1.17
C SER A 51 -3.93 6.50 1.69
N TRP A 52 -4.48 7.35 0.83
CA TRP A 52 -5.40 8.41 1.23
C TRP A 52 -6.61 8.54 0.30
N THR A 53 -7.72 9.05 0.82
CA THR A 53 -8.85 9.56 0.04
C THR A 53 -9.40 10.79 0.73
N ASP A 54 -9.89 11.78 -0.03
CA ASP A 54 -10.60 12.95 0.52
C ASP A 54 -12.11 12.72 0.63
N ASP A 55 -12.63 11.60 0.12
CA ASP A 55 -14.06 11.27 0.22
C ASP A 55 -14.42 10.70 1.60
N GLU A 56 -14.98 11.54 2.46
CA GLU A 56 -15.43 11.17 3.81
C GLU A 56 -16.49 10.05 3.84
N LYS A 57 -17.17 9.79 2.71
CA LYS A 57 -18.16 8.71 2.61
C LYS A 57 -17.53 7.37 2.26
N ASP A 58 -16.28 7.39 1.80
CA ASP A 58 -15.56 6.16 1.50
C ASP A 58 -15.06 5.50 2.80
N PRO A 59 -15.26 4.19 3.00
CA PRO A 59 -14.80 3.49 4.21
C PRO A 59 -13.27 3.52 4.41
N GLN A 60 -12.47 3.82 3.38
CA GLN A 60 -11.03 4.06 3.50
C GLN A 60 -10.71 5.36 4.25
N PHE A 61 -11.59 6.37 4.21
CA PHE A 61 -11.32 7.67 4.82
C PHE A 61 -11.00 7.57 6.31
N ILE A 62 -11.86 6.87 7.06
CA ILE A 62 -11.69 6.71 8.51
C ILE A 62 -10.38 5.98 8.83
N ARG A 63 -10.03 4.93 8.08
CA ARG A 63 -8.78 4.18 8.26
C ARG A 63 -7.55 5.04 7.98
N SER A 64 -7.61 5.86 6.93
CA SER A 64 -6.52 6.78 6.57
C SER A 64 -6.34 7.88 7.61
N MET A 65 -7.44 8.46 8.10
CA MET A 65 -7.43 9.50 9.10
C MET A 65 -6.93 8.99 10.47
N GLU A 66 -7.31 7.78 10.87
CA GLU A 66 -6.76 7.15 12.09
C GLU A 66 -5.25 6.88 11.96
N ALA A 67 -4.80 6.38 10.81
CA ALA A 67 -3.38 6.19 10.54
C ALA A 67 -2.61 7.52 10.59
N GLU A 68 -3.11 8.57 9.93
CA GLU A 68 -2.53 9.91 9.97
C GLU A 68 -2.43 10.44 11.40
N SER A 69 -3.48 10.27 12.22
CA SER A 69 -3.49 10.69 13.62
C SER A 69 -2.39 10.01 14.44
N ILE A 70 -2.22 8.68 14.28
CA ILE A 70 -1.17 7.93 14.99
C ILE A 70 0.21 8.36 14.52
N LEU A 71 0.42 8.45 13.20
CA LEU A 71 1.70 8.83 12.61
C LEU A 71 2.11 10.25 13.03
N SER A 72 1.15 11.19 13.07
CA SER A 72 1.39 12.59 13.46
C SER A 72 1.76 12.75 14.94
N ASN A 73 1.24 11.85 15.80
CA ASN A 73 1.48 11.86 17.24
C ASN A 73 2.61 10.90 17.68
N THR A 74 3.30 10.26 16.72
CA THR A 74 4.38 9.32 16.98
C THR A 74 5.70 9.84 16.41
N SER A 75 6.79 9.59 17.13
CA SER A 75 8.15 9.76 16.61
C SER A 75 8.74 8.44 16.12
N ASP A 76 9.73 8.48 15.25
CA ASP A 76 10.50 7.26 14.93
C ASP A 76 11.47 6.86 16.07
N ALA A 77 12.27 5.82 15.84
CA ALA A 77 13.24 5.31 16.82
C ALA A 77 14.27 6.36 17.28
N ASN A 78 14.55 7.37 16.45
CA ASN A 78 15.52 8.42 16.73
C ASN A 78 14.85 9.71 17.22
N GLY A 79 13.56 9.67 17.55
CA GLY A 79 12.83 10.83 18.05
C GLY A 79 12.43 11.84 16.97
N ARG A 80 12.60 11.54 15.67
CA ARG A 80 12.15 12.42 14.58
C ARG A 80 10.63 12.36 14.47
N ARG A 81 9.99 13.51 14.24
CA ARG A 81 8.57 13.53 13.83
C ARG A 81 8.46 12.98 12.41
N LEU A 82 7.35 12.30 12.13
CA LEU A 82 7.06 11.79 10.80
C LEU A 82 6.45 12.88 9.92
N GLU A 83 7.05 13.11 8.75
CA GLU A 83 6.40 13.79 7.62
C GLU A 83 5.51 12.76 6.91
N ILE A 84 4.24 13.10 6.73
CA ILE A 84 3.25 12.22 6.12
C ILE A 84 2.88 12.79 4.76
N ILE A 85 3.17 12.04 3.70
CA ILE A 85 2.85 12.41 2.33
C ILE A 85 1.66 11.55 1.91
N LYS A 86 0.54 12.21 1.64
CA LYS A 86 -0.70 11.54 1.21
C LYS A 86 -0.56 11.12 -0.25
N LEU A 87 -0.84 9.85 -0.52
CA LEU A 87 -0.89 9.28 -1.86
C LEU A 87 -2.32 8.81 -2.12
N HIS A 88 -3.06 9.58 -2.92
CA HIS A 88 -4.49 9.36 -3.12
C HIS A 88 -4.73 8.03 -3.85
N VAL A 89 -5.66 7.21 -3.38
CA VAL A 89 -6.04 5.93 -4.01
C VAL A 89 -6.73 6.16 -5.37
N PRO A 90 -6.69 5.21 -6.32
CA PRO A 90 -7.55 5.27 -7.51
C PRO A 90 -9.01 5.02 -7.12
N GLY A 91 -9.96 5.36 -8.00
CA GLY A 91 -11.34 4.90 -7.84
C GLY A 91 -11.97 5.20 -6.47
N PRO A 92 -13.04 4.48 -6.08
CA PRO A 92 -12.98 3.03 -5.88
C PRO A 92 -13.10 2.20 -7.15
N LEU A 93 -12.38 1.07 -7.20
CA LEU A 93 -12.41 0.13 -8.31
C LEU A 93 -13.19 -1.12 -7.93
N TYR A 94 -13.97 -1.66 -8.86
CA TYR A 94 -14.76 -2.86 -8.67
C TYR A 94 -14.47 -3.88 -9.76
N MET A 95 -14.50 -5.17 -9.40
CA MET A 95 -14.40 -6.29 -10.32
C MET A 95 -15.63 -6.32 -11.24
N THR A 96 -15.41 -6.44 -12.55
CA THR A 96 -16.46 -6.57 -13.55
C THR A 96 -16.93 -8.02 -13.69
N ASP A 97 -18.07 -8.23 -14.36
CA ASP A 97 -18.57 -9.57 -14.68
C ASP A 97 -17.59 -10.36 -15.57
N GLU A 98 -16.98 -9.68 -16.55
CA GLU A 98 -16.02 -10.28 -17.49
C GLU A 98 -14.75 -10.74 -16.78
N GLU A 99 -14.20 -9.92 -15.87
CA GLU A 99 -13.02 -10.26 -15.07
C GLU A 99 -13.30 -11.45 -14.13
N ALA A 100 -14.47 -11.49 -13.50
CA ALA A 100 -14.84 -12.58 -12.59
C ALA A 100 -15.10 -13.90 -13.34
N ALA A 101 -15.66 -13.83 -14.55
CA ALA A 101 -15.99 -15.01 -15.37
C ALA A 101 -14.75 -15.81 -15.81
N GLY A 102 -13.58 -15.17 -15.89
CA GLY A 102 -12.31 -15.83 -16.22
C GLY A 102 -11.74 -16.70 -15.10
N VAL A 103 -12.27 -16.62 -13.88
CA VAL A 103 -11.75 -17.35 -12.71
C VAL A 103 -12.60 -18.59 -12.45
N VAL A 104 -11.98 -19.77 -12.61
CA VAL A 104 -12.60 -21.04 -12.21
C VAL A 104 -12.72 -21.07 -10.69
N GLN A 105 -13.96 -21.13 -10.20
CA GLN A 105 -14.25 -21.21 -8.78
C GLN A 105 -14.04 -22.65 -8.31
N ASP A 106 -13.26 -22.83 -7.25
CA ASP A 106 -13.10 -24.10 -6.54
C ASP A 106 -13.47 -23.93 -5.06
N CYS A 107 -13.90 -25.01 -4.41
CA CYS A 107 -14.31 -25.00 -3.01
C CYS A 107 -13.13 -24.78 -2.04
N SER A 108 -11.87 -24.84 -2.50
CA SER A 108 -10.69 -24.62 -1.67
C SER A 108 -10.13 -23.20 -1.70
N ALA A 109 -10.64 -22.33 -2.58
CA ALA A 109 -10.16 -20.96 -2.74
C ALA A 109 -11.26 -19.94 -2.39
N LYS A 110 -10.85 -18.71 -2.03
CA LYS A 110 -11.80 -17.62 -1.83
C LYS A 110 -12.44 -17.25 -3.17
N PRO A 111 -13.78 -17.12 -3.25
CA PRO A 111 -14.43 -16.82 -4.51
C PRO A 111 -14.14 -15.40 -4.98
N ARG A 112 -13.98 -15.23 -6.30
CA ARG A 112 -13.85 -13.93 -6.98
C ARG A 112 -15.17 -13.59 -7.67
N LEU A 113 -15.95 -12.70 -7.05
CA LEU A 113 -17.30 -12.35 -7.50
C LEU A 113 -17.33 -10.96 -8.17
N PRO A 114 -18.16 -10.74 -9.20
CA PRO A 114 -18.40 -9.41 -9.75
C PRO A 114 -18.87 -8.42 -8.66
N GLY A 115 -18.52 -7.15 -8.82
CA GLY A 115 -18.83 -6.08 -7.87
C GLY A 115 -17.97 -6.07 -6.61
N THR A 116 -17.02 -7.01 -6.46
CA THR A 116 -16.04 -6.97 -5.36
C THR A 116 -15.16 -5.73 -5.49
N ARG A 117 -15.03 -4.94 -4.41
CA ARG A 117 -14.13 -3.79 -4.38
C ARG A 117 -12.67 -4.26 -4.40
N LEU A 118 -11.86 -3.69 -5.27
CA LEU A 118 -10.45 -4.03 -5.40
C LEU A 118 -9.61 -3.27 -4.37
N ALA A 119 -8.66 -3.97 -3.74
CA ALA A 119 -7.73 -3.40 -2.75
C ALA A 119 -6.58 -2.63 -3.44
N ALA A 120 -6.93 -1.61 -4.21
CA ALA A 120 -5.98 -0.85 -5.03
C ALA A 120 -5.41 0.37 -4.27
N SER A 121 -4.08 0.42 -4.17
CA SER A 121 -3.34 1.60 -3.75
C SER A 121 -2.05 1.76 -4.54
N TYR A 122 -1.66 3.00 -4.82
CA TYR A 122 -0.36 3.31 -5.41
C TYR A 122 0.80 3.14 -4.43
N VAL A 123 0.55 2.99 -3.12
CA VAL A 123 1.58 2.69 -2.11
C VAL A 123 2.24 1.33 -2.35
N ASN A 124 1.55 0.41 -3.03
CA ASN A 124 2.06 -0.92 -3.34
C ASN A 124 3.03 -0.93 -4.55
N PHE A 125 3.95 0.03 -4.59
CA PHE A 125 5.03 0.18 -5.57
C PHE A 125 6.32 -0.50 -5.10
N TYR A 126 7.26 -0.74 -6.01
CA TYR A 126 8.58 -1.28 -5.68
C TYR A 126 9.68 -0.25 -5.90
N ILE A 127 10.62 -0.15 -4.94
CA ILE A 127 11.83 0.67 -5.05
C ILE A 127 12.96 -0.20 -5.60
N SER A 128 13.36 0.08 -6.83
CA SER A 128 14.53 -0.52 -7.48
C SER A 128 15.75 0.41 -7.38
N THR A 129 16.93 -0.07 -7.80
CA THR A 129 18.13 0.76 -7.89
C THR A 129 17.91 1.89 -8.91
N GLY A 130 17.63 3.09 -8.42
CA GLY A 130 17.43 4.28 -9.26
C GLY A 130 16.04 4.40 -9.89
N GLY A 131 15.07 3.54 -9.55
CA GLY A 131 13.72 3.60 -10.13
C GLY A 131 12.61 3.26 -9.14
N ILE A 132 11.43 3.87 -9.35
CA ILE A 132 10.18 3.59 -8.65
C ILE A 132 9.22 2.93 -9.63
N ILE A 133 8.93 1.65 -9.41
CA ILE A 133 8.04 0.88 -10.28
C ILE A 133 6.62 0.95 -9.71
N THR A 134 5.79 1.81 -10.29
CA THR A 134 4.49 2.20 -9.73
C THR A 134 3.31 1.65 -10.54
N PRO A 135 2.24 1.17 -9.88
CA PRO A 135 1.09 0.59 -10.58
C PRO A 135 0.27 1.67 -11.27
N GLN A 136 -0.31 1.35 -12.43
CA GLN A 136 -1.33 2.17 -13.10
C GLN A 136 -2.58 1.33 -13.29
N PHE A 137 -3.72 1.87 -12.86
CA PHE A 137 -4.98 1.13 -12.75
C PHE A 137 -5.98 1.43 -13.89
N GLY A 138 -5.66 2.38 -14.77
CA GLY A 138 -6.57 2.86 -15.82
C GLY A 138 -7.47 4.00 -15.33
N ASP A 139 -7.19 4.59 -14.17
CA ASP A 139 -7.81 5.81 -13.68
C ASP A 139 -6.87 6.98 -13.92
N GLN A 140 -6.93 7.53 -15.15
CA GLN A 140 -5.95 8.49 -15.65
C GLN A 140 -5.67 9.65 -14.68
N LYS A 141 -6.70 10.16 -14.01
CA LYS A 141 -6.56 11.28 -13.07
C LYS A 141 -5.63 10.91 -11.92
N TRP A 142 -5.91 9.79 -11.25
CA TRP A 142 -5.14 9.39 -10.07
C TRP A 142 -3.84 8.69 -10.45
N ASP A 143 -3.78 8.02 -11.60
CA ASP A 143 -2.57 7.42 -12.16
C ASP A 143 -1.51 8.51 -12.40
N ASP A 144 -1.91 9.63 -13.01
CA ASP A 144 -1.03 10.78 -13.25
C ASP A 144 -0.62 11.49 -11.96
N GLU A 145 -1.56 11.67 -11.03
CA GLU A 145 -1.30 12.30 -9.74
C GLU A 145 -0.33 11.47 -8.88
N ALA A 146 -0.48 10.14 -8.87
CA ALA A 146 0.42 9.26 -8.14
C ALA A 146 1.86 9.39 -8.67
N VAL A 147 2.02 9.43 -10.00
CA VAL A 147 3.33 9.63 -10.64
C VAL A 147 3.90 11.01 -10.29
N ARG A 148 3.08 12.06 -10.27
CA ARG A 148 3.50 13.41 -9.87
C ARG A 148 4.02 13.41 -8.43
N VAL A 149 3.28 12.83 -7.49
CA VAL A 149 3.65 12.75 -6.07
C VAL A 149 4.93 11.93 -5.91
N LEU A 150 5.00 10.72 -6.49
CA LEU A 150 6.19 9.86 -6.39
C LEU A 150 7.43 10.52 -6.98
N SER A 151 7.30 11.26 -8.09
CA SER A 151 8.41 12.00 -8.70
C SER A 151 8.94 13.11 -7.78
N GLN A 152 8.06 13.77 -7.02
CA GLN A 152 8.46 14.78 -6.03
C GLN A 152 9.13 14.15 -4.80
N VAL A 153 8.65 12.98 -4.39
CA VAL A 153 9.13 12.27 -3.20
C VAL A 153 10.48 11.62 -3.45
N PHE A 154 10.71 11.11 -4.67
CA PHE A 154 11.92 10.42 -5.10
C PHE A 154 12.58 11.15 -6.28
N PRO A 155 13.11 12.39 -6.09
CA PRO A 155 13.60 13.22 -7.19
C PRO A 155 14.82 12.65 -7.93
N ASN A 156 15.52 11.69 -7.32
CA ASN A 156 16.68 11.02 -7.88
C ASN A 156 16.36 9.63 -8.46
N HIS A 157 15.08 9.27 -8.58
CA HIS A 157 14.64 8.00 -9.16
C HIS A 157 13.78 8.26 -10.40
N GLU A 158 13.93 7.39 -11.40
CA GLU A 158 12.99 7.33 -12.52
C GLU A 158 11.68 6.68 -12.07
N VAL A 159 10.56 7.38 -12.23
CA VAL A 159 9.24 6.80 -11.93
C VAL A 159 8.72 6.08 -13.17
N VAL A 160 8.73 4.75 -13.11
CA VAL A 160 8.32 3.85 -14.19
C VAL A 160 6.88 3.40 -13.97
N ARG A 161 6.02 3.74 -14.92
CA ARG A 161 4.60 3.38 -14.94
C ARG A 161 4.41 1.95 -15.44
N ILE A 162 3.71 1.12 -14.67
CA ILE A 162 3.27 -0.21 -15.12
C ILE A 162 1.78 -0.17 -15.44
N GLU A 163 1.49 -0.04 -16.73
CA GLU A 163 0.13 -0.22 -17.25
C GLU A 163 -0.34 -1.67 -17.03
N GLY A 164 -1.64 -1.85 -16.83
CA GLY A 164 -2.23 -3.17 -16.59
C GLY A 164 -2.01 -3.71 -15.17
N ALA A 165 -1.56 -2.90 -14.21
CA ALA A 165 -1.45 -3.31 -12.81
C ALA A 165 -2.79 -3.73 -12.19
N ARG A 166 -3.91 -3.31 -12.83
CA ARG A 166 -5.25 -3.81 -12.52
C ARG A 166 -5.32 -5.35 -12.58
N GLU A 167 -4.62 -6.01 -13.49
CA GLU A 167 -4.64 -7.48 -13.60
C GLU A 167 -4.11 -8.16 -12.34
N ILE A 168 -3.12 -7.55 -11.67
CA ILE A 168 -2.55 -8.08 -10.43
C ILE A 168 -3.50 -7.84 -9.26
N VAL A 169 -4.13 -6.65 -9.20
CA VAL A 169 -5.03 -6.29 -8.08
C VAL A 169 -6.32 -7.09 -8.08
N LEU A 170 -6.79 -7.58 -9.24
CA LEU A 170 -7.90 -8.54 -9.31
C LEU A 170 -7.62 -9.82 -8.50
N ALA A 171 -6.35 -10.20 -8.36
CA ALA A 171 -5.91 -11.38 -7.63
C ALA A 171 -5.48 -11.10 -6.17
N GLY A 172 -5.56 -9.85 -5.69
CA GLY A 172 -5.36 -9.49 -4.28
C GLY A 172 -3.99 -8.92 -3.91
N GLY A 173 -3.22 -8.41 -4.86
CA GLY A 173 -1.94 -7.73 -4.57
C GLY A 173 -1.54 -6.73 -5.65
N ASN A 174 -0.31 -6.22 -5.59
CA ASN A 174 0.26 -5.41 -6.68
C ASN A 174 1.78 -5.63 -6.80
N ILE A 175 2.46 -4.72 -7.49
CA ILE A 175 3.89 -4.80 -7.81
C ILE A 175 4.74 -5.14 -6.58
N HIS A 176 4.53 -4.46 -5.45
CA HIS A 176 5.30 -4.75 -4.23
C HIS A 176 5.10 -6.21 -3.79
N CYS A 177 3.85 -6.70 -3.78
CA CYS A 177 3.50 -8.05 -3.33
C CYS A 177 4.15 -9.18 -4.16
N ILE A 178 4.54 -8.93 -5.42
CA ILE A 178 5.15 -9.92 -6.31
C ILE A 178 6.67 -9.77 -6.43
N THR A 179 7.29 -8.94 -5.58
CA THR A 179 8.72 -8.66 -5.60
C THR A 179 9.36 -8.93 -4.23
N GLN A 180 10.64 -9.27 -4.24
CA GLN A 180 11.47 -9.34 -3.04
C GLN A 180 12.90 -8.93 -3.38
N GLN A 181 13.39 -7.85 -2.76
CA GLN A 181 14.73 -7.34 -3.03
C GLN A 181 15.82 -8.21 -2.41
N GLN A 182 16.93 -8.38 -3.14
CA GLN A 182 18.18 -8.85 -2.60
C GLN A 182 19.15 -7.67 -2.51
N LEU A 183 19.62 -7.38 -1.29
CA LEU A 183 20.54 -6.27 -1.07
C LEU A 183 21.93 -6.57 -1.64
N ALA A 184 22.55 -5.56 -2.25
CA ALA A 184 23.97 -5.62 -2.59
C ALA A 184 24.82 -5.66 -1.31
N THR A 185 25.87 -6.48 -1.33
CA THR A 185 26.84 -6.63 -0.24
C THR A 185 28.06 -5.76 -0.44
#